data_AF-A0AAV0GIK9-F1
#
_entry.id   AF-A0AAV0GIK9-F1
#
_cell.length_a   1.000
_cell.length_b   1.000
_cell.length_c   1.000
_cell.angle_alpha   90.00
_cell.angle_beta   90.00
_cell.angle_gamma   90.00
#
_symmetry.space_group_name_H-M   'P 1'
#
loop_
_entity.id
_entity.type
_entity.pdbx_description
1 polymer ?
#
loop_
_entity_poly.entity_id
_entity_poly.type
_entity_poly.pdbx_seq_one_letter_code
_entity_poly.pdbx_strand_id
1 'polypeptide(L)'
;MTTHLGPQPIKLILKEEIIGRSDISLFVGSEEILEICKGNQMLSAVVLQVWIMHLHGICVRKDTTHLYGFFDPHTTQDVGNKREDIQTYIMTQLSDGNKECYLLPYYYPNHWQLFVLCPKKNLIVFLCSLGNKPKANIKSTLDLAMQAHQMTKNKRNSKPKWIKPMSRMQRGSFECGYYVMRHMSTIISASVVDSWMEV
;
A
#
# COMPACT_ATOMS: atom_id res chain seq x y z
N MET A 1 -15.44 -41.58 5.76
CA MET A 1 -15.26 -40.14 6.05
C MET A 1 -14.50 -39.51 4.90
N THR A 2 -15.21 -39.02 3.89
CA THR A 2 -14.61 -38.27 2.78
C THR A 2 -14.35 -36.85 3.28
N THR A 3 -13.09 -36.53 3.55
CA THR A 3 -12.64 -35.16 3.74
C THR A 3 -12.88 -34.42 2.43
N HIS A 4 -13.93 -33.58 2.37
CA HIS A 4 -14.04 -32.57 1.32
C HIS A 4 -12.91 -31.56 1.55
N LEU A 5 -11.71 -31.88 1.08
CA LEU A 5 -10.68 -30.88 0.84
C LEU A 5 -11.29 -29.93 -0.19
N GLY A 6 -11.52 -28.67 0.22
CA GLY A 6 -11.91 -27.61 -0.70
C GLY A 6 -10.90 -27.50 -1.86
N PRO A 7 -11.21 -26.72 -2.90
CA PRO A 7 -10.28 -26.52 -4.01
C PRO A 7 -8.90 -26.11 -3.49
N GLN A 8 -7.84 -26.69 -4.04
CA GLN A 8 -6.48 -26.38 -3.62
C GLN A 8 -6.19 -24.87 -3.82
N PRO A 9 -5.43 -24.24 -2.90
CA PRO A 9 -5.06 -22.84 -3.04
C PRO A 9 -4.30 -22.58 -4.34
N ILE A 10 -4.63 -21.48 -5.01
CA ILE A 10 -3.93 -21.01 -6.20
C ILE A 10 -2.61 -20.37 -5.75
N LYS A 11 -1.49 -20.88 -6.24
CA LYS A 11 -0.18 -20.27 -5.99
C LYS A 11 0.09 -19.16 -7.00
N LEU A 12 0.36 -17.96 -6.51
CA LEU A 12 0.81 -16.80 -7.30
C LEU A 12 2.23 -16.39 -6.86
N ILE A 13 2.96 -15.70 -7.74
CA ILE A 13 4.29 -15.15 -7.41
C ILE A 13 4.22 -13.64 -7.51
N LEU A 14 4.36 -12.95 -6.37
CA LEU A 14 4.56 -11.51 -6.31
C LEU A 14 6.02 -11.22 -6.59
N LYS A 15 6.29 -10.62 -7.76
CA LYS A 15 7.64 -10.43 -8.29
C LYS A 15 8.38 -9.28 -7.64
N GLU A 16 9.70 -9.42 -7.58
CA GLU A 16 10.60 -8.38 -7.05
C GLU A 16 10.43 -7.04 -7.72
N GLU A 17 10.24 -7.00 -9.04
CA GLU A 17 10.02 -5.77 -9.80
C GLU A 17 8.80 -4.95 -9.30
N ILE A 18 7.83 -5.59 -8.64
CA ILE A 18 6.58 -4.96 -8.20
C ILE A 18 6.75 -4.28 -6.84
N ILE A 19 7.45 -4.94 -5.91
CA ILE A 19 7.57 -4.52 -4.51
C ILE A 19 9.01 -4.16 -4.09
N GLY A 20 9.97 -4.31 -5.00
CA GLY A 20 11.39 -4.05 -4.84
C GLY A 20 12.06 -4.84 -3.72
N ARG A 21 11.69 -6.12 -3.59
CA ARG A 21 12.23 -7.13 -2.67
C ARG A 21 12.11 -8.51 -3.30
N SER A 22 12.81 -9.52 -2.81
CA SER A 22 12.75 -10.90 -3.30
C SER A 22 11.32 -11.41 -3.60
N ASP A 23 11.19 -12.22 -4.66
CA ASP A 23 9.94 -12.89 -5.05
C ASP A 23 9.24 -13.57 -3.85
N ILE A 24 7.93 -13.33 -3.71
CA ILE A 24 7.10 -13.91 -2.65
C ILE A 24 6.08 -14.87 -3.26
N SER A 25 5.98 -16.09 -2.71
CA SER A 25 4.90 -17.02 -3.05
C SER A 25 3.64 -16.69 -2.24
N LEU A 26 2.55 -16.39 -2.94
CA LEU A 26 1.23 -16.17 -2.36
C LEU A 26 0.36 -17.39 -2.59
N PHE A 27 -0.48 -17.74 -1.62
CA PHE A 27 -1.45 -18.82 -1.72
C PHE A 27 -2.84 -18.22 -1.54
N VAL A 28 -3.67 -18.30 -2.58
CA VAL A 28 -5.04 -17.77 -2.58
C VAL A 28 -6.00 -18.93 -2.46
N GLY A 29 -6.60 -19.08 -1.28
CA GLY A 29 -7.56 -20.12 -0.98
C GLY A 29 -9.01 -19.67 -1.17
N SER A 30 -9.93 -20.52 -0.69
CA SER A 30 -11.36 -20.19 -0.70
C SER A 30 -11.69 -19.01 0.21
N GLU A 31 -10.94 -18.82 1.31
CA GLU A 31 -11.18 -17.73 2.26
C GLU A 31 -10.93 -16.36 1.62
N GLU A 32 -9.78 -16.14 0.97
CA GLU A 32 -9.46 -14.89 0.28
C GLU A 32 -10.47 -14.57 -0.83
N ILE A 33 -10.93 -15.59 -1.56
CA ILE A 33 -11.98 -15.42 -2.58
C ILE A 33 -13.29 -14.98 -1.92
N LEU A 34 -13.67 -15.61 -0.82
CA LEU A 34 -14.89 -15.29 -0.09
C LEU A 34 -14.84 -13.92 0.57
N GLU A 35 -13.67 -13.44 1.01
CA GLU A 35 -13.48 -12.06 1.45
C GLU A 35 -14.04 -11.12 0.39
N ILE A 36 -13.50 -11.17 -0.82
CA ILE A 36 -13.88 -10.31 -1.95
C ILE A 36 -15.34 -10.50 -2.35
N CYS A 37 -15.81 -11.74 -2.46
CA CYS A 37 -17.15 -12.05 -2.99
C CYS A 37 -18.27 -11.68 -2.02
N LYS A 38 -18.09 -11.92 -0.71
CA LYS A 38 -19.14 -11.69 0.29
C LYS A 38 -19.11 -10.27 0.84
N GLY A 39 -17.94 -9.64 0.90
CA GLY A 39 -17.82 -8.28 1.39
C GLY A 39 -18.39 -8.11 2.80
N ASN A 40 -18.13 -9.06 3.70
CA ASN A 40 -18.64 -9.05 5.08
C ASN A 40 -17.55 -9.24 6.14
N GLN A 41 -16.29 -9.29 5.72
CA GLN A 41 -15.12 -9.46 6.57
C GLN A 41 -13.96 -8.59 6.08
N MET A 42 -12.99 -8.38 6.97
CA MET A 42 -11.83 -7.56 6.69
C MET A 42 -10.93 -8.28 5.70
N LEU A 43 -10.38 -7.55 4.73
CA LEU A 43 -9.48 -8.13 3.75
C LEU A 43 -8.17 -8.55 4.42
N SER A 44 -7.66 -9.72 4.03
CA SER A 44 -6.31 -10.17 4.32
C SER A 44 -5.26 -9.36 3.54
N ALA A 45 -4.02 -9.40 4.01
CA ALA A 45 -2.89 -8.83 3.26
C ALA A 45 -2.72 -9.50 1.88
N VAL A 46 -3.04 -10.79 1.76
CA VAL A 46 -2.96 -11.57 0.51
C VAL A 46 -3.87 -10.97 -0.56
N VAL A 47 -5.11 -10.62 -0.22
CA VAL A 47 -6.02 -9.95 -1.17
C VAL A 47 -5.43 -8.62 -1.68
N LEU A 48 -4.84 -7.81 -0.79
CA LEU A 48 -4.19 -6.56 -1.19
C LEU A 48 -2.92 -6.79 -2.02
N GLN A 49 -2.14 -7.84 -1.75
CA GLN A 49 -0.98 -8.20 -2.56
C GLN A 49 -1.40 -8.62 -3.98
N VAL A 50 -2.46 -9.42 -4.13
CA VAL A 50 -3.02 -9.77 -5.44
C VAL A 50 -3.56 -8.54 -6.16
N TRP A 51 -4.18 -7.61 -5.43
CA TRP A 51 -4.62 -6.33 -5.98
C TRP A 51 -3.44 -5.49 -6.50
N ILE A 52 -2.33 -5.44 -5.75
CA ILE A 52 -1.09 -4.79 -6.19
C ILE A 52 -0.56 -5.42 -7.49
N MET A 53 -0.56 -6.74 -7.62
CA MET A 53 -0.16 -7.42 -8.86
C MET A 53 -1.03 -6.99 -10.05
N HIS A 54 -2.35 -6.92 -9.85
CA HIS A 54 -3.29 -6.46 -10.87
C HIS A 54 -3.02 -5.01 -11.29
N LEU A 55 -2.87 -4.12 -10.31
CA LEU A 55 -2.61 -2.70 -10.52
C LEU A 55 -1.26 -2.44 -11.19
N HIS A 56 -0.22 -3.19 -10.84
CA HIS A 56 1.05 -3.16 -11.55
C HIS A 56 0.87 -3.55 -13.02
N GLY A 57 0.09 -4.59 -13.30
CA GLY A 57 -0.26 -4.97 -14.68
C GLY A 57 -0.98 -3.86 -15.45
N ILE A 58 -1.83 -3.06 -14.79
CA ILE A 58 -2.40 -1.85 -15.38
C ILE A 58 -1.31 -0.81 -15.68
N CYS A 59 -0.39 -0.57 -14.74
CA CYS A 59 0.73 0.35 -14.96
C CYS A 59 1.60 -0.06 -16.15
N VAL A 60 1.88 -1.36 -16.32
CA VAL A 60 2.62 -1.89 -17.48
C VAL A 60 1.87 -1.58 -18.78
N ARG A 61 0.58 -1.89 -18.84
CA ARG A 61 -0.24 -1.64 -20.05
C ARG A 61 -0.36 -0.15 -20.41
N LYS A 62 -0.31 0.73 -19.42
CA LYS A 62 -0.41 2.19 -19.62
C LYS A 62 0.95 2.89 -19.75
N ASP A 63 2.05 2.14 -19.68
CA ASP A 63 3.42 2.67 -19.60
C ASP A 63 3.63 3.67 -18.44
N THR A 64 2.95 3.45 -17.31
CA THR A 64 3.02 4.29 -16.11
C THR A 64 3.80 3.65 -14.97
N THR A 65 4.58 2.60 -15.24
CA THR A 65 5.42 1.93 -14.23
C THR A 65 6.49 2.86 -13.65
N HIS A 66 6.89 3.90 -14.39
CA HIS A 66 7.80 4.94 -13.89
C HIS A 66 7.13 5.89 -12.89
N LEU A 67 5.80 5.98 -12.86
CA LEU A 67 5.06 6.84 -11.94
C LEU A 67 4.86 6.19 -10.56
N TYR A 68 4.58 4.88 -10.53
CA TYR A 68 4.09 4.21 -9.32
C TYR A 68 4.99 3.08 -8.85
N GLY A 69 5.32 3.08 -7.56
CA GLY A 69 5.85 1.93 -6.83
C GLY A 69 4.85 1.41 -5.80
N PHE A 70 4.99 0.16 -5.39
CA PHE A 70 4.09 -0.47 -4.41
C PHE A 70 4.89 -1.03 -3.24
N PHE A 71 4.37 -0.83 -2.04
CA PHE A 71 4.87 -1.51 -0.85
C PHE A 71 4.06 -2.78 -0.58
N ASP A 72 4.76 -3.83 -0.15
CA ASP A 72 4.11 -5.05 0.31
C ASP A 72 3.38 -4.83 1.65
N PRO A 73 2.04 -4.92 1.70
CA PRO A 73 1.27 -4.71 2.93
C PRO A 73 1.63 -5.71 4.05
N HIS A 74 2.02 -6.94 3.69
CA HIS A 74 2.39 -7.95 4.68
C HIS A 74 3.69 -7.59 5.41
N THR A 75 4.65 -7.01 4.69
CA THR A 75 5.92 -6.55 5.24
C THR A 75 5.77 -5.24 6.02
N THR A 76 4.88 -4.34 5.58
CA THR A 76 4.77 -3.00 6.18
C THR A 76 3.78 -2.89 7.31
N GLN A 77 2.96 -3.91 7.58
CA GLN A 77 2.02 -3.88 8.72
C GLN A 77 2.73 -3.88 10.08
N ASP A 78 2.07 -3.31 11.08
CA ASP A 78 2.59 -3.22 12.46
C ASP A 78 2.57 -4.57 13.20
N VAL A 79 1.78 -5.53 12.70
CA VAL A 79 1.60 -6.84 13.35
C VAL A 79 2.69 -7.80 12.88
N GLY A 80 3.55 -8.23 13.81
CA GLY A 80 4.57 -9.25 13.57
C GLY A 80 5.87 -8.77 12.91
N ASN A 81 5.96 -7.48 12.54
CA ASN A 81 7.16 -6.89 11.94
C ASN A 81 7.84 -5.91 12.89
N LYS A 82 9.18 -5.84 12.85
CA LYS A 82 9.93 -4.82 13.59
C LYS A 82 9.88 -3.49 12.86
N ARG A 83 9.82 -2.41 13.63
CA ARG A 83 9.76 -1.06 13.09
C ARG A 83 10.99 -0.71 12.25
N GLU A 84 12.16 -1.17 12.69
CA GLU A 84 13.45 -0.93 12.03
C GLU A 84 13.49 -1.59 10.65
N ASP A 85 12.89 -2.79 10.51
CA ASP A 85 12.80 -3.52 9.25
C ASP A 85 11.85 -2.80 8.28
N ILE A 86 10.69 -2.34 8.78
CA ILE A 86 9.74 -1.53 7.99
C ILE A 86 10.43 -0.23 7.51
N GLN A 87 11.13 0.46 8.41
CA GLN A 87 11.82 1.71 8.09
C GLN A 87 12.90 1.47 7.03
N THR A 88 13.71 0.42 7.19
CA THR A 88 14.76 0.04 6.24
C THR A 88 14.16 -0.24 4.88
N TYR A 89 13.11 -1.05 4.81
CA TYR A 89 12.44 -1.37 3.55
C TYR A 89 11.90 -0.12 2.83
N ILE A 90 11.23 0.77 3.56
CA ILE A 90 10.72 2.03 2.99
C ILE A 90 11.86 2.90 2.49
N MET A 91 12.93 3.06 3.27
CA MET A 91 14.09 3.87 2.89
C MET A 91 14.79 3.32 1.65
N THR A 92 15.02 2.01 1.58
CA THR A 92 15.62 1.34 0.42
C THR A 92 14.77 1.57 -0.84
N GLN A 93 13.45 1.38 -0.77
CA GLN A 93 12.57 1.62 -1.91
C GLN A 93 12.57 3.06 -2.40
N LEU A 94 12.58 4.03 -1.46
CA LEU A 94 12.66 5.44 -1.84
C LEU A 94 14.03 5.82 -2.39
N SER A 95 15.12 5.18 -1.95
CA SER A 95 16.49 5.43 -2.40
C SER A 95 16.72 4.87 -3.81
N ASP A 96 16.41 3.60 -3.98
CA ASP A 96 16.78 2.82 -5.17
C ASP A 96 15.76 3.02 -6.30
N GLY A 97 14.50 3.25 -5.92
CA GLY A 97 13.46 3.58 -6.87
C GLY A 97 13.47 5.06 -7.27
N ASN A 98 12.97 5.34 -8.47
CA ASN A 98 12.84 6.71 -9.00
C ASN A 98 11.40 7.03 -9.44
N LYS A 99 10.42 6.55 -8.65
CA LYS A 99 8.99 6.73 -8.95
C LYS A 99 8.49 8.11 -8.50
N GLU A 100 7.41 8.58 -9.13
CA GLU A 100 6.73 9.81 -8.69
C GLU A 100 6.02 9.59 -7.34
N CYS A 101 5.37 8.44 -7.18
CA CYS A 101 4.54 8.09 -6.04
C CYS A 101 4.74 6.62 -5.63
N TYR A 102 4.71 6.33 -4.34
CA TYR A 102 4.69 4.97 -3.80
C TYR A 102 3.43 4.75 -2.99
N LEU A 103 2.68 3.69 -3.32
CA LEU A 103 1.44 3.33 -2.65
C LEU A 103 1.76 2.34 -1.52
N LEU A 104 1.39 2.72 -0.30
CA LEU A 104 1.64 1.98 0.94
C LEU A 104 0.32 1.65 1.64
N PRO A 105 -0.29 0.50 1.31
CA PRO A 105 -1.37 -0.07 2.12
C PRO A 105 -0.79 -0.50 3.47
N TYR A 106 -1.33 0.02 4.56
CA TYR A 106 -0.80 -0.19 5.90
C TYR A 106 -1.89 -0.70 6.82
N TYR A 107 -1.58 -1.78 7.53
CA TYR A 107 -2.45 -2.34 8.55
C TYR A 107 -1.96 -1.95 9.94
N TYR A 108 -2.87 -1.35 10.70
CA TYR A 108 -2.73 -1.08 12.13
C TYR A 108 -3.99 -1.60 12.82
N PRO A 109 -3.90 -2.33 13.95
CA PRO A 109 -4.84 -3.40 14.28
C PRO A 109 -6.31 -3.07 14.00
N ASN A 110 -6.95 -3.96 13.23
CA ASN A 110 -8.33 -3.90 12.76
C ASN A 110 -8.65 -2.74 11.80
N HIS A 111 -7.65 -2.16 11.14
CA HIS A 111 -7.87 -1.09 10.17
C HIS A 111 -6.79 -1.02 9.08
N TRP A 112 -7.24 -1.18 7.83
CA TRP A 112 -6.46 -0.82 6.64
C TRP A 112 -6.57 0.67 6.34
N GLN A 113 -5.44 1.28 6.01
CA GLN A 113 -5.34 2.66 5.55
C GLN A 113 -4.29 2.76 4.44
N LEU A 114 -4.33 3.85 3.66
CA LEU A 114 -3.40 4.05 2.55
C LEU A 114 -2.57 5.31 2.78
N PHE A 115 -1.25 5.15 2.67
CA PHE A 115 -0.32 6.27 2.51
C PHE A 115 0.17 6.31 1.06
N VAL A 116 0.31 7.51 0.51
CA VAL A 116 0.97 7.72 -0.78
C VAL A 116 2.18 8.62 -0.54
N LEU A 117 3.37 8.07 -0.77
CA LEU A 117 4.63 8.79 -0.58
C LEU A 117 5.05 9.40 -1.92
N CYS A 118 5.20 10.72 -1.97
CA CYS A 118 5.61 11.45 -3.16
C CYS A 118 7.00 12.06 -2.90
N PRO A 119 8.09 11.27 -2.99
CA PRO A 119 9.42 11.69 -2.55
C PRO A 119 9.95 12.93 -3.29
N LYS A 120 9.69 13.04 -4.60
CA LYS A 120 10.14 14.19 -5.41
C LYS A 120 9.49 15.52 -4.96
N LYS A 121 8.26 15.45 -4.47
CA LYS A 121 7.46 16.59 -3.95
C LYS A 121 7.58 16.76 -2.43
N ASN A 122 8.34 15.91 -1.75
CA ASN A 122 8.41 15.81 -0.28
C ASN A 122 7.02 15.84 0.39
N LEU A 123 6.09 15.05 -0.14
CA LEU A 123 4.68 15.05 0.23
C LEU A 123 4.23 13.63 0.63
N ILE A 124 3.41 13.54 1.67
CA ILE A 124 2.71 12.33 2.08
C ILE A 124 1.21 12.60 2.04
N VAL A 125 0.50 11.76 1.31
CA VAL A 125 -0.96 11.74 1.25
C VAL A 125 -1.46 10.64 2.17
N PHE A 126 -2.44 10.96 3.01
CA PHE A 126 -3.05 10.02 3.92
C PHE A 126 -4.53 9.84 3.62
N LEU A 127 -4.93 8.62 3.28
CA LEU A 127 -6.29 8.24 2.92
C LEU A 127 -6.81 7.20 3.94
N CYS A 128 -7.89 7.55 4.63
CA CYS A 128 -8.45 6.75 5.70
C CYS A 128 -9.98 6.84 5.69
N SER A 129 -10.64 5.70 5.50
CA SER A 129 -12.09 5.56 5.44
C SER A 129 -12.80 5.76 6.78
N LEU A 130 -12.08 5.69 7.91
CA LEU A 130 -12.63 6.02 9.23
C LEU A 130 -12.47 7.49 9.61
N GLY A 131 -11.81 8.30 8.77
CA GLY A 131 -11.54 9.69 9.11
C GLY A 131 -10.55 9.87 10.26
N ASN A 132 -9.82 8.82 10.66
CA ASN A 132 -8.80 8.88 11.70
C ASN A 132 -7.63 9.79 11.32
N LYS A 133 -6.74 10.04 12.28
CA LYS A 133 -5.41 10.63 12.04
C LYS A 133 -4.36 9.51 11.96
N PRO A 134 -3.26 9.71 11.21
CA PRO A 134 -2.21 8.70 11.16
C PRO A 134 -1.58 8.55 12.55
N LYS A 135 -1.24 7.32 12.93
CA LYS A 135 -0.64 7.03 14.23
C LYS A 135 0.78 7.59 14.31
N ALA A 136 1.20 8.00 15.51
CA ALA A 136 2.47 8.69 15.71
C ALA A 136 3.69 7.85 15.30
N ASN A 137 3.63 6.53 15.53
CA ASN A 137 4.68 5.59 15.15
C ASN A 137 4.92 5.58 13.63
N ILE A 138 3.89 5.26 12.82
CA ILE A 138 4.02 5.22 11.36
C ILE A 138 4.31 6.62 10.79
N LYS A 139 3.71 7.68 11.36
CA LYS A 139 4.00 9.05 10.96
C LYS A 139 5.49 9.37 11.13
N SER A 140 6.08 9.00 12.27
CA SER A 140 7.50 9.21 12.54
C SER A 140 8.39 8.39 11.60
N THR A 141 8.05 7.12 11.34
CA THR A 141 8.77 6.27 10.37
C THR A 141 8.78 6.90 8.97
N LEU A 142 7.62 7.36 8.48
CA LEU A 142 7.50 7.97 7.15
C LEU A 142 8.20 9.34 7.07
N ASP A 143 8.08 10.17 8.12
CA ASP A 143 8.81 11.44 8.19
C ASP A 143 10.32 11.22 8.08
N LEU A 144 10.87 10.24 8.79
CA LEU A 144 12.31 9.91 8.77
C LEU A 144 12.73 9.38 7.40
N ALA A 145 11.97 8.47 6.80
CA ALA A 145 12.30 7.91 5.49
C ALA A 145 12.31 8.98 4.39
N MET A 146 11.32 9.88 4.39
CA MET A 146 11.24 10.99 3.43
C MET A 146 12.38 12.00 3.61
N GLN A 147 12.74 12.32 4.86
CA GLN A 147 13.87 13.21 5.17
C GLN A 147 15.20 12.60 4.70
N ALA A 148 15.42 11.32 4.97
CA ALA A 148 16.61 10.60 4.50
C ALA A 148 16.71 10.65 2.97
N HIS A 149 15.60 10.43 2.25
CA HIS A 149 15.56 10.57 0.80
C HIS A 149 15.89 12.01 0.32
N GLN A 150 15.42 13.07 1.00
CA GLN A 150 15.80 14.43 0.62
C GLN A 150 17.32 14.66 0.77
N MET A 151 17.92 14.12 1.83
CA MET A 151 19.35 14.26 2.09
C MET A 151 20.21 13.57 1.02
N THR A 152 19.82 12.38 0.55
CA THR A 152 20.55 11.69 -0.54
C THR A 152 20.48 12.44 -1.88
N LYS A 153 19.54 13.37 -2.04
CA LYS A 153 19.42 14.25 -3.21
C LYS A 153 20.05 15.64 -3.00
N ASN A 154 20.89 15.81 -1.97
CA ASN A 154 21.51 17.09 -1.58
C ASN A 154 20.49 18.23 -1.37
N LYS A 155 19.23 17.88 -1.06
CA LYS A 155 18.19 18.85 -0.72
C LYS A 155 18.21 19.13 0.78
N ARG A 156 17.62 20.27 1.17
CA ARG A 156 17.47 20.63 2.58
C ARG A 156 16.70 19.54 3.32
N ASN A 157 17.27 19.09 4.44
CA ASN A 157 16.57 18.22 5.38
C ASN A 157 15.32 18.95 5.89
N SER A 158 14.15 18.53 5.40
CA SER A 158 12.87 19.16 5.69
C SER A 158 11.81 18.09 5.84
N LYS A 159 10.93 18.26 6.83
CA LYS A 159 9.82 17.34 7.07
C LYS A 159 8.88 17.34 5.87
N PRO A 160 8.32 16.18 5.49
CA PRO A 160 7.37 16.11 4.40
C PRO A 160 6.10 16.90 4.73
N LYS A 161 5.49 17.49 3.70
CA LYS A 161 4.12 18.02 3.80
C LYS A 161 3.16 16.85 3.96
N TRP A 162 2.18 16.98 4.85
CA TRP A 162 1.11 16.00 5.01
C TRP A 162 -0.19 16.57 4.47
N ILE A 163 -0.91 15.81 3.66
CA ILE A 163 -2.28 16.13 3.25
C ILE A 163 -3.20 14.95 3.51
N LYS A 164 -4.46 15.27 3.78
CA LYS A 164 -5.53 14.29 3.98
C LYS A 164 -6.72 14.72 3.13
N PRO A 165 -6.86 14.19 1.92
CA PRO A 165 -8.03 14.42 1.09
C PRO A 165 -9.32 14.00 1.80
N MET A 166 -10.43 14.64 1.43
CA MET A 166 -11.75 14.23 1.91
C MET A 166 -12.13 12.91 1.25
N SER A 167 -12.15 11.83 2.01
CA SER A 167 -12.63 10.53 1.55
C SER A 167 -14.03 10.24 2.08
N ARG A 168 -14.80 9.43 1.33
CA ARG A 168 -16.06 8.89 1.82
C ARG A 168 -15.79 8.03 3.04
N MET A 169 -16.60 8.20 4.09
CA MET A 169 -16.46 7.41 5.30
C MET A 169 -17.11 6.03 5.13
N GLN A 170 -16.41 4.99 5.58
CA GLN A 170 -17.02 3.66 5.70
C GLN A 170 -18.12 3.67 6.76
N ARG A 171 -19.10 2.78 6.62
CA ARG A 171 -20.24 2.67 7.54
C ARG A 171 -20.08 1.54 8.53
N GLY A 172 -19.58 0.39 8.08
CA GLY A 172 -19.29 -0.77 8.91
C GLY A 172 -17.86 -0.80 9.43
N SER A 173 -17.45 -1.99 9.91
CA SER A 173 -16.18 -2.24 10.58
C SER A 173 -15.12 -2.90 9.68
N PHE A 174 -15.48 -3.39 8.50
CA PHE A 174 -14.60 -4.26 7.70
C PHE A 174 -14.23 -3.67 6.34
N GLU A 175 -14.91 -2.61 5.89
CA GLU A 175 -14.79 -2.10 4.52
C GLU A 175 -13.46 -1.41 4.21
N CYS A 176 -12.66 -1.09 5.24
CA CYS A 176 -11.42 -0.34 5.11
C CYS A 176 -10.48 -0.86 4.01
N GLY A 177 -10.34 -2.19 3.85
CA GLY A 177 -9.54 -2.78 2.78
C GLY A 177 -10.06 -2.48 1.38
N TYR A 178 -11.38 -2.48 1.19
CA TYR A 178 -12.01 -2.12 -0.09
C TYR A 178 -11.83 -0.64 -0.43
N TYR A 179 -11.88 0.23 0.57
CA TYR A 179 -11.57 1.65 0.38
C TYR A 179 -10.12 1.85 -0.05
N VAL A 180 -9.17 1.12 0.56
CA VAL A 180 -7.77 1.12 0.11
C VAL A 180 -7.66 0.66 -1.34
N MET A 181 -8.23 -0.50 -1.70
CA MET A 181 -8.23 -1.00 -3.08
C MET A 181 -8.80 0.02 -4.07
N ARG A 182 -9.94 0.64 -3.73
CA ARG A 182 -10.60 1.66 -4.54
C ARG A 182 -9.71 2.89 -4.73
N HIS A 183 -9.13 3.44 -3.67
CA HIS A 183 -8.25 4.60 -3.78
C HIS A 183 -7.03 4.31 -4.66
N MET A 184 -6.39 3.15 -4.48
CA MET A 184 -5.26 2.75 -5.34
C MET A 184 -5.69 2.63 -6.81
N SER A 185 -6.87 2.08 -7.06
CA SER A 185 -7.45 1.98 -8.41
C SER A 185 -7.71 3.34 -9.03
N THR A 186 -8.31 4.28 -8.28
CA THR A 186 -8.55 5.65 -8.73
C THR A 186 -7.23 6.34 -9.09
N ILE A 187 -6.23 6.28 -8.21
CA ILE A 187 -4.92 6.91 -8.42
C ILE A 187 -4.30 6.41 -9.73
N ILE A 188 -4.27 5.09 -9.95
CA ILE A 188 -3.60 4.49 -11.11
C ILE A 188 -4.42 4.66 -12.39
N SER A 189 -5.74 4.50 -12.30
CA SER A 189 -6.63 4.61 -13.47
C SER A 189 -6.69 6.03 -13.98
N ALA A 190 -6.70 7.04 -13.10
CA ALA A 190 -6.68 8.46 -13.45
C ALA A 190 -5.26 9.06 -13.52
N SER A 191 -4.20 8.25 -13.34
CA SER A 191 -2.81 8.70 -13.41
C SER A 191 -2.49 9.89 -12.48
N VAL A 192 -3.07 9.89 -11.27
CA VAL A 192 -2.91 10.97 -10.29
C VAL A 192 -1.50 10.99 -9.71
N VAL A 193 -0.85 12.16 -9.74
CA VAL A 193 0.45 12.42 -9.08
C VAL A 193 0.49 13.75 -8.29
N ASP A 194 -0.55 14.59 -8.37
CA ASP A 194 -0.70 15.87 -7.64
C ASP A 194 -2.15 16.23 -7.29
N SER A 195 -3.15 15.79 -8.07
CA SER A 195 -4.57 16.09 -7.84
C SER A 195 -5.20 15.28 -6.70
N TRP A 196 -4.55 15.23 -5.54
CA TRP A 196 -4.94 14.38 -4.42
C TRP A 196 -6.30 14.69 -3.83
N MET A 197 -6.82 15.91 -4.04
CA MET A 197 -8.16 16.30 -3.55
C MET A 197 -9.30 15.64 -4.32
N GLU A 198 -9.00 14.99 -5.45
CA GLU A 198 -9.96 14.32 -6.33
C GLU A 198 -9.98 12.79 -6.14
N VAL A 199 -9.15 12.26 -5.22
CA VAL A 199 -8.91 10.82 -4.98
C VAL A 199 -9.82 10.21 -3.90
#